data_AF-A0A2J4XWW0-F1
#
_entry.id   AF-A0A2J4XWW0-F1
#
_cell.length_a   1.000
_cell.length_b   1.000
_cell.length_c   1.000
_cell.angle_alpha   90.00
_cell.angle_beta   90.00
_cell.angle_gamma   90.00
#
_symmetry.space_group_name_H-M   'P 1'
#
loop_
_entity.id
_entity.type
_entity.pdbx_description
1 polymer ?
#
loop_
_entity_poly.entity_id
_entity_poly.type
_entity_poly.pdbx_seq_one_letter_code
_entity_poly.pdbx_strand_id
1 'polypeptide(L)'
;ALHQELEARIASLADSVSTASERRMTLRQELEQLQSRTQTLMRRAPIWLAAQNSLNQLCEQSGEQFESSQDVTEYLQQLLEREREAIVERDEVGARKRAIDDEIERLSQPGGSEDQRLNALAERFGGVLLSEIYDDVSLDDAPYYSALYGPSRHAIVVPDLSLIADQLEGLEDCPEDLYLIEGDPQSFDDSVFSVYELEKAVVVKIADRQWRYSRFPTLPLFGRAARESRVETLHAERES
;
A
#
# COMPACT_ATOMS: atom_id res chain seq x y z
N ALA A 1 -73.35 -3.37 87.57
CA ALA A 1 -71.93 -3.11 87.85
C ALA A 1 -71.05 -4.20 87.23
N LEU A 2 -70.92 -5.39 87.84
CA LEU A 2 -70.01 -6.45 87.35
C LEU A 2 -70.29 -6.91 85.91
N HIS A 3 -71.57 -7.01 85.52
CA HIS A 3 -71.95 -7.45 84.17
C HIS A 3 -71.53 -6.43 83.08
N GLN A 4 -71.75 -5.14 83.34
CA GLN A 4 -71.35 -4.05 82.42
C GLN A 4 -69.82 -3.94 82.30
N GLU A 5 -69.10 -4.20 83.38
CA GLU A 5 -67.64 -4.19 83.38
C GLU A 5 -67.06 -5.37 82.59
N LEU A 6 -67.69 -6.55 82.68
CA LEU A 6 -67.36 -7.71 81.85
C LEU A 6 -67.69 -7.47 80.37
N GLU A 7 -68.85 -6.88 80.06
CA GLU A 7 -69.22 -6.50 78.68
C GLU A 7 -68.24 -5.49 78.07
N ALA A 8 -67.85 -4.45 78.83
CA ALA A 8 -66.86 -3.47 78.39
C ALA A 8 -65.49 -4.12 78.14
N ARG A 9 -65.09 -5.09 78.97
CA ARG A 9 -63.83 -5.83 78.82
C ARG A 9 -63.86 -6.79 77.64
N ILE A 10 -65.01 -7.43 77.37
CA ILE A 10 -65.23 -8.25 76.16
C ILE A 10 -65.14 -7.37 74.91
N ALA A 11 -65.76 -6.18 74.91
CA ALA A 11 -65.71 -5.25 73.78
C ALA A 11 -64.27 -4.76 73.50
N SER A 12 -63.52 -4.37 74.54
CA SER A 12 -62.10 -3.99 74.41
C SER A 12 -61.23 -5.13 73.87
N LEU A 13 -61.44 -6.36 74.35
CA LEU A 13 -60.73 -7.52 73.86
C LEU A 13 -61.09 -7.82 72.40
N ALA A 14 -62.36 -7.73 72.02
CA ALA A 14 -62.80 -7.91 70.64
C ALA A 14 -62.16 -6.90 69.68
N ASP A 15 -62.04 -5.64 70.09
CA ASP A 15 -61.38 -4.59 69.29
C ASP A 15 -59.86 -4.83 69.17
N SER A 16 -59.22 -5.29 70.25
CA SER A 16 -57.80 -5.69 70.22
C SER A 16 -57.54 -6.90 69.30
N VAL A 17 -58.46 -7.86 69.25
CA VAL A 17 -58.39 -9.02 68.36
C VAL A 17 -58.61 -8.60 66.91
N SER A 18 -59.55 -7.67 66.66
CA SER A 18 -59.81 -7.12 65.32
C SER A 18 -58.56 -6.42 64.77
N THR A 19 -58.00 -5.48 65.53
CA THR A 19 -56.78 -4.75 65.15
C THR A 19 -55.57 -5.66 64.97
N ALA A 20 -55.41 -6.70 65.82
CA ALA A 20 -54.37 -7.71 65.65
C ALA A 20 -54.58 -8.54 64.37
N SER A 21 -55.83 -8.84 64.01
CA SER A 21 -56.17 -9.59 62.80
C SER A 21 -55.89 -8.80 61.52
N GLU A 22 -56.19 -7.50 61.52
CA GLU A 22 -55.86 -6.58 60.43
C GLU A 22 -54.35 -6.46 60.25
N ARG A 23 -53.59 -6.25 61.34
CA ARG A 23 -52.12 -6.22 61.29
C ARG A 23 -51.53 -7.53 60.76
N ARG A 24 -52.11 -8.67 61.13
CA ARG A 24 -51.67 -9.97 60.59
C ARG A 24 -51.97 -10.08 59.09
N MET A 25 -53.09 -9.53 58.63
CA MET A 25 -53.44 -9.51 57.21
C MET A 25 -52.47 -8.63 56.42
N THR A 26 -52.14 -7.43 56.90
CA THR A 26 -51.18 -6.54 56.24
C THR A 26 -49.79 -7.18 56.17
N LEU A 27 -49.32 -7.78 57.27
CA LEU A 27 -48.04 -8.49 57.30
C LEU A 27 -48.00 -9.68 56.33
N ARG A 28 -49.12 -10.39 56.13
CA ARG A 28 -49.20 -11.46 55.12
C ARG A 28 -49.10 -10.92 53.70
N GLN A 29 -49.80 -9.83 53.39
CA GLN A 29 -49.72 -9.20 52.08
C GLN A 29 -48.30 -8.70 51.78
N GLU A 30 -47.64 -8.07 52.75
CA GLU A 30 -46.24 -7.64 52.62
C GLU A 30 -45.30 -8.83 52.39
N LEU A 31 -45.51 -9.94 53.12
CA LEU A 31 -44.72 -11.15 52.97
C LEU A 31 -44.88 -11.79 51.59
N GLU A 32 -46.12 -11.85 51.06
CA GLU A 32 -46.38 -12.33 49.70
C GLU A 32 -45.72 -11.42 48.64
N GLN A 33 -45.76 -10.11 48.84
CA GLN A 33 -45.11 -9.14 47.95
C GLN A 33 -43.58 -9.30 47.97
N LEU A 34 -42.97 -9.47 49.14
CA LEU A 34 -41.53 -9.72 49.27
C LEU A 34 -41.12 -11.06 48.67
N GLN A 35 -41.92 -12.11 48.85
CA GLN A 35 -41.67 -13.43 48.27
C GLN A 35 -41.68 -13.38 46.74
N SER A 36 -42.68 -12.73 46.14
CA SER A 36 -42.75 -12.57 44.67
C SER A 36 -41.58 -11.75 44.10
N ARG A 37 -41.17 -10.67 44.80
CA ARG A 37 -40.01 -9.87 44.43
C ARG A 37 -38.71 -10.67 44.53
N THR A 38 -38.56 -11.48 45.58
CA THR A 38 -37.39 -12.34 45.78
C THR A 38 -37.29 -13.40 44.68
N GLN A 39 -38.40 -14.05 44.32
CA GLN A 39 -38.40 -15.01 43.20
C GLN A 39 -37.99 -14.37 41.88
N THR A 40 -38.46 -13.15 41.60
CA THR A 40 -38.07 -12.39 40.41
C THR A 40 -36.57 -12.08 40.39
N LEU A 41 -36.01 -11.66 41.53
CA LEU A 41 -34.58 -11.36 41.65
C LEU A 41 -33.72 -12.63 41.55
N MET A 42 -34.14 -13.75 42.17
CA MET A 42 -33.44 -15.04 42.06
C MET A 42 -33.38 -15.53 40.61
N ARG A 43 -34.44 -15.31 39.82
CA ARG A 43 -34.43 -15.63 38.37
C ARG A 43 -33.51 -14.72 37.56
N ARG A 44 -33.35 -13.45 37.95
CA ARG A 44 -32.45 -12.49 37.28
C ARG A 44 -30.98 -12.68 37.64
N ALA A 45 -30.68 -13.18 38.83
CA ALA A 45 -29.31 -13.36 39.32
C ALA A 45 -28.36 -14.11 38.35
N PRO A 46 -28.72 -15.28 37.77
CA PRO A 46 -27.81 -15.97 36.85
C PRO A 46 -27.57 -15.20 35.54
N ILE A 47 -28.57 -14.50 35.03
CA ILE A 47 -28.43 -13.66 33.82
C ILE A 47 -27.49 -12.49 34.10
N TRP A 48 -27.65 -11.86 35.27
CA TRP A 48 -26.78 -10.76 35.69
C TRP A 48 -25.33 -11.22 35.87
N LEU A 49 -25.11 -12.39 36.48
CA LEU A 49 -23.77 -12.99 36.60
C LEU A 49 -23.12 -13.24 35.23
N ALA A 50 -23.86 -13.80 34.27
CA ALA A 50 -23.37 -14.00 32.92
C ALA A 50 -23.01 -12.68 32.23
N ALA A 51 -23.88 -11.66 32.32
CA ALA A 51 -23.63 -10.34 31.77
C ALA A 51 -22.40 -9.66 32.42
N GLN A 52 -22.24 -9.78 33.74
CA GLN A 52 -21.09 -9.24 34.45
C GLN A 52 -19.78 -9.91 34.02
N ASN A 53 -19.80 -11.24 33.83
CA ASN A 53 -18.62 -11.96 33.32
C ASN A 53 -18.24 -11.49 31.91
N SER A 54 -19.21 -11.30 31.01
CA SER A 54 -18.95 -10.77 29.67
C SER A 54 -18.42 -9.33 29.71
N LEU A 55 -18.95 -8.49 30.61
CA LEU A 55 -18.44 -7.13 30.80
C LEU A 55 -16.99 -7.14 31.29
N ASN A 56 -16.68 -7.97 32.29
CA ASN A 56 -15.31 -8.11 32.80
C ASN A 56 -14.33 -8.58 31.71
N GLN A 57 -14.74 -9.55 30.88
CA GLN A 57 -13.93 -10.01 29.76
C GLN A 57 -13.68 -8.90 28.73
N LEU A 58 -14.70 -8.09 28.44
CA LEU A 58 -14.57 -6.96 27.54
C LEU A 58 -13.62 -5.89 28.12
N CYS A 59 -13.71 -5.57 29.41
CA CYS A 59 -12.75 -4.69 30.10
C CYS A 59 -11.31 -5.24 30.04
N GLU A 60 -11.13 -6.55 30.22
CA GLU A 60 -9.80 -7.19 30.16
C GLU A 60 -9.19 -7.12 28.76
N GLN A 61 -10.00 -7.30 27.71
CA GLN A 61 -9.55 -7.22 26.32
C GLN A 61 -9.28 -5.79 25.87
N SER A 62 -10.11 -4.83 26.29
CA SER A 62 -9.96 -3.42 25.91
C SER A 62 -8.92 -2.67 26.75
N GLY A 63 -8.66 -3.13 27.98
CA GLY A 63 -7.90 -2.38 28.98
C GLY A 63 -8.66 -1.19 29.59
N GLU A 64 -9.95 -1.05 29.26
CA GLU A 64 -10.80 0.07 29.69
C GLU A 64 -11.77 -0.37 30.81
N GLN A 65 -12.28 0.60 31.57
CA GLN A 65 -13.35 0.38 32.55
C GLN A 65 -14.65 1.02 32.05
N PHE A 66 -15.73 0.25 32.11
CA PHE A 66 -17.06 0.71 31.70
C PHE A 66 -17.97 0.80 32.94
N GLU A 67 -18.23 2.02 33.39
CA GLU A 67 -19.11 2.29 34.54
C GLU A 67 -20.58 2.43 34.09
N SER A 68 -20.79 2.83 32.84
CA SER A 68 -22.10 3.05 32.25
C SER A 68 -22.27 2.37 30.90
N SER A 69 -23.53 2.18 30.49
CA SER A 69 -23.82 1.70 29.12
C SER A 69 -23.39 2.70 28.05
N GLN A 70 -23.28 3.99 28.39
CA GLN A 70 -22.85 5.03 27.47
C GLN A 70 -21.37 4.86 27.13
N ASP A 71 -20.53 4.54 28.13
CA ASP A 71 -19.09 4.31 27.97
C ASP A 71 -18.82 3.19 26.96
N VAL A 72 -19.61 2.10 27.03
CA VAL A 72 -19.51 0.97 26.08
C VAL A 72 -19.84 1.44 24.66
N THR A 73 -20.88 2.27 24.49
CA THR A 73 -21.27 2.78 23.17
C THR A 73 -20.27 3.78 22.61
N GLU A 74 -19.69 4.64 23.44
CA GLU A 74 -18.66 5.60 23.03
C GLU A 74 -17.38 4.89 22.62
N TYR A 75 -16.93 3.90 23.40
CA TYR A 75 -15.77 3.10 23.05
C TYR A 75 -15.98 2.31 21.75
N LEU A 76 -17.17 1.73 21.56
CA LEU A 76 -17.51 1.05 20.31
C LEU A 76 -17.45 2.00 19.10
N GLN A 77 -17.95 3.23 19.23
CA GLN A 77 -17.87 4.22 18.16
C GLN A 77 -16.41 4.57 17.83
N GLN A 78 -15.58 4.79 18.84
CA GLN A 78 -14.15 5.05 18.64
C GLN A 78 -13.42 3.87 17.98
N LEU A 79 -13.75 2.64 18.40
CA LEU A 79 -13.17 1.43 17.82
C LEU A 79 -13.54 1.28 16.35
N LEU A 80 -14.80 1.50 15.99
CA LEU A 80 -15.28 1.45 14.61
C LEU A 80 -14.64 2.53 13.73
N GLU A 81 -14.39 3.72 14.27
CA GLU A 81 -13.69 4.78 13.54
C GLU A 81 -12.22 4.40 13.31
N ARG A 82 -11.53 3.92 14.33
CA ARG A 82 -10.15 3.41 14.21
C ARG A 82 -10.05 2.26 13.22
N GLU A 83 -11.02 1.35 13.23
CA GLU A 83 -11.09 0.24 12.27
C GLU A 83 -11.24 0.77 10.83
N ARG A 84 -12.10 1.77 10.62
CA ARG A 84 -12.27 2.40 9.31
C ARG A 84 -11.00 3.09 8.83
N GLU A 85 -10.36 3.88 9.68
CA GLU A 85 -9.09 4.55 9.38
C GLU A 85 -8.02 3.52 8.99
N ALA A 86 -7.88 2.44 9.78
CA ALA A 86 -6.93 1.37 9.49
C ALA A 86 -7.24 0.62 8.17
N ILE A 87 -8.52 0.42 7.83
CA ILE A 87 -8.91 -0.18 6.55
C ILE A 87 -8.52 0.73 5.39
N VAL A 88 -8.79 2.04 5.48
CA VAL A 88 -8.43 3.00 4.44
C VAL A 88 -6.92 3.06 4.26
N GLU A 89 -6.16 3.16 5.36
CA GLU A 89 -4.70 3.15 5.32
C GLU A 89 -4.15 1.87 4.69
N ARG A 90 -4.67 0.70 5.09
CA ARG A 90 -4.31 -0.58 4.49
C ARG A 90 -4.57 -0.60 2.99
N ASP A 91 -5.72 -0.10 2.55
CA ASP A 91 -6.10 -0.11 1.14
C ASP A 91 -5.25 0.86 0.32
N GLU A 92 -4.90 2.03 0.88
CA GLU A 92 -3.95 2.97 0.28
C GLU A 92 -2.55 2.36 0.14
N VAL A 93 -2.02 1.75 1.21
CA VAL A 93 -0.72 1.07 1.18
C VAL A 93 -0.75 -0.08 0.15
N GLY A 94 -1.83 -0.86 0.12
CA GLY A 94 -2.02 -1.92 -0.87
C GLY A 94 -2.15 -1.41 -2.31
N ALA A 95 -2.68 -0.21 -2.53
CA ALA A 95 -2.71 0.43 -3.84
C ALA A 95 -1.30 0.92 -4.26
N ARG A 96 -0.56 1.56 -3.35
CA ARG A 96 0.82 2.01 -3.60
C ARG A 96 1.74 0.82 -3.90
N LYS A 97 1.64 -0.26 -3.12
CA LYS A 97 2.42 -1.49 -3.33
C LYS A 97 2.17 -2.11 -4.71
N ARG A 98 0.91 -2.20 -5.14
CA ARG A 98 0.58 -2.68 -6.49
C ARG A 98 1.13 -1.78 -7.59
N ALA A 99 1.06 -0.45 -7.42
CA ALA A 99 1.64 0.48 -8.39
C ALA A 99 3.17 0.34 -8.50
N ILE A 100 3.85 0.10 -7.37
CA ILE A 100 5.29 -0.20 -7.33
C ILE A 100 5.58 -1.54 -8.02
N ASP A 101 4.80 -2.59 -7.74
CA ASP A 101 4.94 -3.90 -8.39
C ASP A 101 4.81 -3.78 -9.93
N ASP A 102 3.80 -3.03 -10.41
CA ASP A 102 3.58 -2.78 -11.84
C ASP A 102 4.75 -1.98 -12.47
N GLU A 103 5.31 -1.01 -11.73
CA GLU A 103 6.46 -0.22 -12.19
C GLU A 103 7.74 -1.08 -12.26
N ILE A 104 8.00 -1.91 -11.26
CA ILE A 104 9.11 -2.87 -11.25
C ILE A 104 8.99 -3.83 -12.42
N GLU A 105 7.80 -4.42 -12.63
CA GLU A 105 7.57 -5.36 -13.74
C GLU A 105 7.88 -4.70 -15.09
N ARG A 106 7.40 -3.48 -15.29
CA ARG A 106 7.66 -2.71 -16.52
C ARG A 106 9.15 -2.44 -16.72
N LEU A 107 9.87 -2.00 -15.69
CA LEU A 107 11.30 -1.64 -15.81
C LEU A 107 12.22 -2.87 -15.89
N SER A 108 11.80 -4.00 -15.32
CA SER A 108 12.58 -5.25 -15.28
C SER A 108 12.49 -6.06 -16.58
N GLN A 109 11.61 -5.68 -17.52
CA GLN A 109 11.56 -6.33 -18.82
C GLN A 109 12.91 -6.16 -19.53
N PRO A 110 13.48 -7.24 -20.11
CA PRO A 110 14.73 -7.18 -20.84
C PRO A 110 14.58 -6.25 -22.05
N GLY A 111 15.04 -5.01 -21.90
CA GLY A 111 14.98 -3.98 -22.93
C GLY A 111 16.06 -4.22 -23.97
N GLY A 112 15.65 -4.32 -25.24
CA GLY A 112 16.53 -4.26 -26.42
C GLY A 112 17.80 -5.12 -26.31
N SER A 113 17.69 -6.41 -26.61
CA SER A 113 18.83 -7.33 -26.66
C SER A 113 20.00 -6.73 -27.43
N GLU A 114 21.04 -6.30 -26.73
CA GLU A 114 22.31 -5.98 -27.36
C GLU A 114 22.90 -7.26 -27.92
N ASP A 115 23.39 -7.17 -29.15
CA ASP A 115 24.16 -8.23 -29.75
C ASP A 115 25.45 -8.38 -28.96
N GLN A 116 25.65 -9.53 -28.33
CA GLN A 116 26.82 -9.82 -27.49
C GLN A 116 28.14 -9.60 -28.24
N ARG A 117 28.12 -9.69 -29.57
CA ARG A 117 29.27 -9.45 -30.43
C ARG A 117 29.75 -7.99 -30.39
N LEU A 118 28.86 -7.03 -30.12
CA LEU A 118 29.21 -5.60 -30.07
C LEU A 118 30.17 -5.28 -28.93
N ASN A 119 30.03 -5.93 -27.77
CA ASN A 119 30.95 -5.74 -26.64
C ASN A 119 32.37 -6.19 -27.01
N ALA A 120 32.50 -7.37 -27.64
CA ALA A 120 33.80 -7.88 -28.08
C ALA A 120 34.43 -7.00 -29.17
N LEU A 121 33.62 -6.42 -30.06
CA LEU A 121 34.09 -5.48 -31.07
C LEU A 121 34.52 -4.14 -30.46
N ALA A 122 33.79 -3.63 -29.47
CA ALA A 122 34.15 -2.40 -28.76
C ALA A 122 35.51 -2.51 -28.07
N GLU A 123 35.74 -3.61 -27.34
CA GLU A 123 37.04 -3.91 -26.71
C GLU A 123 38.16 -4.03 -27.76
N ARG A 124 37.90 -4.72 -28.87
CA ARG A 124 38.88 -4.92 -29.94
C ARG A 124 39.29 -3.60 -30.61
N PHE A 125 38.34 -2.68 -30.81
CA PHE A 125 38.60 -1.38 -31.41
C PHE A 125 39.15 -0.35 -30.41
N GLY A 126 39.23 -0.68 -29.12
CA GLY A 126 39.60 0.26 -28.07
C GLY A 126 38.59 1.39 -27.90
N GLY A 127 37.32 1.09 -28.20
CA GLY A 127 36.20 2.02 -28.09
C GLY A 127 35.28 1.69 -26.93
N VAL A 128 34.23 2.50 -26.79
CA VAL A 128 33.17 2.35 -25.78
C VAL A 128 31.84 2.33 -26.49
N LEU A 129 30.89 1.50 -26.04
CA LEU A 129 29.57 1.51 -26.64
C LEU A 129 28.81 2.79 -26.31
N LEU A 130 28.05 3.29 -27.27
CA LEU A 130 27.20 4.46 -27.07
C LEU A 130 26.17 4.22 -25.95
N SER A 131 25.74 2.97 -25.75
CA SER A 131 24.86 2.57 -24.65
C SER A 131 25.50 2.73 -23.27
N GLU A 132 26.81 2.50 -23.15
CA GLU A 132 27.56 2.69 -21.91
C GLU A 132 27.81 4.18 -21.61
N ILE A 133 28.02 5.00 -22.65
CA ILE A 133 28.20 6.45 -22.49
C ILE A 133 26.91 7.12 -21.98
N TYR A 134 25.75 6.65 -22.45
CA TYR A 134 24.43 7.15 -22.02
C TYR A 134 23.76 6.26 -20.96
N ASP A 135 24.53 5.51 -20.18
CA ASP A 135 23.97 4.61 -19.17
C ASP A 135 23.30 5.36 -18.01
N ASP A 136 23.81 6.56 -17.70
CA ASP A 136 23.34 7.45 -16.62
C ASP A 136 22.25 8.44 -17.06
N VAL A 137 21.78 8.38 -18.32
CA VAL A 137 20.70 9.25 -18.80
C VAL A 137 19.42 8.98 -18.01
N SER A 138 18.67 10.05 -17.72
CA SER A 138 17.42 9.97 -16.96
C SER A 138 16.39 9.05 -17.63
N LEU A 139 15.49 8.46 -16.85
CA LEU A 139 14.42 7.60 -17.37
C LEU A 139 13.47 8.33 -18.32
N ASP A 140 13.31 9.64 -18.14
CA ASP A 140 12.44 10.48 -18.97
C ASP A 140 13.08 10.81 -20.32
N ASP A 141 14.39 10.99 -20.34
CA ASP A 141 15.15 11.37 -21.54
C ASP A 141 15.64 10.14 -22.34
N ALA A 142 15.84 8.99 -21.69
CA ALA A 142 16.36 7.78 -22.33
C ALA A 142 15.54 7.32 -23.56
N PRO A 143 14.19 7.37 -23.58
CA PRO A 143 13.39 7.08 -24.76
C PRO A 143 13.62 8.07 -25.91
N TYR A 144 13.81 9.35 -25.59
CA TYR A 144 14.10 10.38 -26.58
C TYR A 144 15.44 10.11 -27.26
N TYR A 145 16.51 9.95 -26.48
CA TYR A 145 17.84 9.71 -27.04
C TYR A 145 17.92 8.38 -27.80
N SER A 146 17.27 7.33 -27.30
CA SER A 146 17.19 6.05 -28.02
C SER A 146 16.51 6.20 -29.39
N ALA A 147 15.48 7.04 -29.49
CA ALA A 147 14.83 7.33 -30.77
C ALA A 147 15.65 8.30 -31.64
N LEU A 148 16.35 9.25 -31.03
CA LEU A 148 17.21 10.21 -31.70
C LEU A 148 18.34 9.53 -32.46
N TYR A 149 19.02 8.55 -31.86
CA TYR A 149 20.11 7.80 -32.52
C TYR A 149 19.58 6.70 -33.46
N GLY A 150 18.41 6.12 -33.19
CA GLY A 150 17.82 5.10 -34.05
C GLY A 150 18.72 3.86 -34.18
N PRO A 151 19.04 3.38 -35.40
CA PRO A 151 19.98 2.27 -35.58
C PRO A 151 21.36 2.53 -34.98
N SER A 152 21.83 3.78 -34.99
CA SER A 152 23.13 4.19 -34.45
C SER A 152 23.21 4.15 -32.92
N ARG A 153 22.12 3.79 -32.21
CA ARG A 153 22.15 3.62 -30.75
C ARG A 153 23.08 2.49 -30.29
N HIS A 154 23.39 1.55 -31.19
CA HIS A 154 24.34 0.44 -30.96
C HIS A 154 25.76 0.78 -31.46
N ALA A 155 26.04 2.06 -31.72
CA ALA A 155 27.33 2.46 -32.25
C ALA A 155 28.45 2.25 -31.23
N ILE A 156 29.64 1.95 -31.74
CA ILE A 156 30.88 1.98 -30.96
C ILE A 156 31.51 3.36 -31.18
N VAL A 157 31.74 4.09 -30.09
CA VAL A 157 32.45 5.36 -30.09
C VAL A 157 33.95 5.06 -29.97
N VAL A 158 34.73 5.57 -30.91
CA VAL A 158 36.18 5.32 -30.97
C VAL A 158 36.92 6.64 -31.22
N PRO A 159 38.12 6.85 -30.64
CA PRO A 159 38.81 8.13 -30.75
C PRO A 159 39.26 8.51 -32.16
N ASP A 160 39.57 7.53 -33.01
CA ASP A 160 40.03 7.75 -34.39
C ASP A 160 39.60 6.56 -35.28
N LEU A 161 38.76 6.82 -36.28
CA LEU A 161 38.30 5.81 -37.24
C LEU A 161 39.42 5.29 -38.15
N SER A 162 40.46 6.09 -38.37
CA SER A 162 41.59 5.77 -39.25
C SER A 162 42.37 4.56 -38.73
N LEU A 163 42.47 4.40 -37.41
CA LEU A 163 43.19 3.30 -36.75
C LEU A 163 42.44 1.96 -36.81
N ILE A 164 41.15 2.00 -37.15
CA ILE A 164 40.25 0.84 -37.17
C ILE A 164 40.01 0.36 -38.59
N ALA A 165 40.24 1.21 -39.60
CA ALA A 165 40.01 0.90 -41.00
C ALA A 165 40.64 -0.44 -41.42
N ASP A 166 41.88 -0.69 -41.01
CA ASP A 166 42.60 -1.95 -41.27
C ASP A 166 42.00 -3.16 -40.53
N GLN A 167 41.37 -2.93 -39.38
CA GLN A 167 40.72 -3.99 -38.59
C GLN A 167 39.33 -4.36 -39.12
N LEU A 168 38.68 -3.46 -39.88
CA LEU A 168 37.41 -3.73 -40.55
C LEU A 168 37.59 -4.65 -41.77
N GLU A 169 38.78 -4.66 -42.38
CA GLU A 169 39.10 -5.55 -43.48
C GLU A 169 39.21 -7.00 -42.97
N GLY A 170 38.24 -7.85 -43.34
CA GLY A 170 38.17 -9.25 -42.89
C GLY A 170 37.41 -9.47 -41.58
N LEU A 171 36.55 -8.54 -41.16
CA LEU A 171 35.64 -8.73 -40.04
C LEU A 171 34.57 -9.79 -40.40
N GLU A 172 34.66 -10.99 -39.80
CA GLU A 172 33.67 -12.06 -40.02
C GLU A 172 32.62 -12.15 -38.91
N ASP A 173 32.99 -11.82 -37.67
CA ASP A 173 32.11 -11.92 -36.50
C ASP A 173 31.52 -10.56 -36.09
N CYS A 174 30.62 -10.04 -36.92
CA CYS A 174 29.94 -8.77 -36.68
C CYS A 174 28.44 -8.83 -37.06
N PRO A 175 27.62 -7.90 -36.54
CA PRO A 175 26.25 -7.74 -37.04
C PRO A 175 26.24 -7.30 -38.51
N GLU A 176 25.07 -7.43 -39.16
CA GLU A 176 24.89 -7.02 -40.56
C GLU A 176 25.20 -5.53 -40.76
N ASP A 177 24.75 -4.69 -39.83
CA ASP A 177 25.03 -3.25 -39.80
C ASP A 177 25.84 -2.91 -38.55
N LEU A 178 27.08 -2.43 -38.74
CA LEU A 178 27.95 -1.93 -37.68
C LEU A 178 28.07 -0.40 -37.78
N TYR A 179 27.72 0.30 -36.70
CA TYR A 179 27.84 1.75 -36.61
C TYR A 179 29.07 2.13 -35.79
N LEU A 180 29.87 3.05 -36.31
CA LEU A 180 31.07 3.59 -35.67
C LEU A 180 30.93 5.11 -35.62
N ILE A 181 31.26 5.71 -34.48
CA ILE A 181 31.26 7.17 -34.32
C ILE A 181 32.64 7.59 -33.82
N GLU A 182 33.23 8.57 -34.50
CA GLU A 182 34.45 9.21 -34.02
C GLU A 182 34.11 10.20 -32.90
N GLY A 183 34.71 10.06 -31.74
CA GLY A 183 34.48 10.95 -30.61
C GLY A 183 35.23 10.55 -29.35
N ASP A 184 35.28 11.47 -28.38
CA ASP A 184 35.79 11.19 -27.05
C ASP A 184 34.67 10.61 -26.17
N PRO A 185 34.78 9.38 -25.65
CA PRO A 185 33.79 8.79 -24.75
C PRO A 185 33.53 9.62 -23.49
N GLN A 186 34.49 10.43 -23.03
CA GLN A 186 34.35 11.23 -21.81
C GLN A 186 33.60 12.55 -22.01
N SER A 187 33.53 13.05 -23.25
CA SER A 187 32.89 14.31 -23.58
C SER A 187 32.21 14.22 -24.95
N PHE A 188 31.34 13.21 -25.09
CA PHE A 188 30.61 12.98 -26.33
C PHE A 188 29.60 14.12 -26.57
N ASP A 189 29.51 14.60 -27.81
CA ASP A 189 28.68 15.75 -28.19
C ASP A 189 27.46 15.32 -29.03
N ASP A 190 26.27 15.70 -28.57
CA ASP A 190 24.98 15.28 -29.12
C ASP A 190 24.50 16.17 -30.28
N SER A 191 25.19 17.28 -30.57
CA SER A 191 24.64 18.43 -31.28
C SER A 191 24.59 18.34 -32.83
N VAL A 192 24.69 17.14 -33.40
CA VAL A 192 24.90 16.96 -34.86
C VAL A 192 23.60 16.74 -35.67
N PHE A 193 22.46 16.47 -35.02
CA PHE A 193 21.24 16.08 -35.74
C PHE A 193 20.30 17.26 -36.05
N SER A 194 19.77 17.31 -37.29
CA SER A 194 18.63 18.16 -37.63
C SER A 194 17.33 17.42 -37.32
N VAL A 195 16.67 17.83 -36.24
CA VAL A 195 15.58 17.10 -35.60
C VAL A 195 14.28 17.90 -35.57
N TYR A 196 13.17 17.22 -35.83
CA TYR A 196 11.82 17.69 -35.51
C TYR A 196 11.23 16.78 -34.43
N GLU A 197 10.93 17.36 -33.28
CA GLU A 197 10.35 16.64 -32.15
C GLU A 197 8.83 16.53 -32.27
N LEU A 198 8.30 15.36 -31.95
CA LEU A 198 6.88 15.06 -31.82
C LEU A 198 6.61 14.51 -30.42
N GLU A 199 5.34 14.45 -30.02
CA GLU A 199 4.94 14.11 -28.63
C GLU A 199 5.49 12.78 -28.10
N LYS A 200 5.63 11.74 -28.95
CA LYS A 200 6.19 10.42 -28.57
C LYS A 200 7.12 9.84 -29.64
N ALA A 201 7.71 10.71 -30.44
CA ALA A 201 8.55 10.31 -31.57
C ALA A 201 9.45 11.44 -32.00
N VAL A 202 10.47 11.09 -32.77
CA VAL A 202 11.41 12.03 -33.35
C VAL A 202 11.49 11.79 -34.85
N VAL A 203 11.55 12.89 -35.62
CA VAL A 203 11.84 12.88 -37.05
C VAL A 203 13.21 13.48 -37.28
N VAL A 204 14.15 12.66 -37.73
CA VAL A 204 15.51 13.08 -38.06
C VAL A 204 15.65 13.22 -39.57
N LYS A 205 16.08 14.39 -40.05
CA LYS A 205 16.45 14.58 -41.46
C LYS A 205 17.87 14.01 -41.67
N ILE A 206 17.95 12.79 -42.20
CA ILE A 206 19.23 12.10 -42.45
C ILE A 206 19.94 12.69 -43.68
N ALA A 207 19.18 12.99 -44.74
CA ALA A 207 19.67 13.60 -45.96
C ALA A 207 18.59 14.50 -46.59
N ASP A 208 18.93 15.23 -47.66
CA ASP A 208 18.00 16.18 -48.30
C ASP A 208 16.67 15.59 -48.77
N ARG A 209 16.63 14.26 -48.99
CA ARG A 209 15.43 13.54 -49.43
C ARG A 209 15.12 12.30 -48.57
N GLN A 210 15.69 12.21 -47.37
CA GLN A 210 15.52 11.05 -46.48
C GLN A 210 15.27 11.48 -45.05
N TRP A 211 14.12 11.05 -44.51
CA TRP A 211 13.74 11.29 -43.12
C TRP A 211 13.61 9.94 -42.42
N ARG A 212 14.02 9.89 -41.16
CA ARG A 212 13.75 8.76 -40.27
C ARG A 212 12.77 9.19 -39.19
N TYR A 213 11.69 8.43 -39.09
CA TYR A 213 10.75 8.53 -37.98
C TYR A 213 11.08 7.43 -36.96
N SER A 214 11.24 7.79 -35.70
CA SER A 214 11.52 6.84 -34.63
C SER A 214 10.65 7.15 -33.43
N ARG A 215 9.87 6.15 -33.00
CA ARG A 215 9.01 6.25 -31.82
C ARG A 215 9.86 6.06 -30.57
N PHE A 216 9.42 6.67 -29.48
CA PHE A 216 10.01 6.43 -28.17
C PHE A 216 9.80 4.97 -27.78
N PRO A 217 10.89 4.19 -27.58
CA PRO A 217 10.76 2.83 -27.11
C PRO A 217 10.24 2.84 -25.67
N THR A 218 9.38 1.86 -25.34
CA THR A 218 8.93 1.66 -23.96
C THR A 218 10.07 1.22 -23.04
N LEU A 219 11.05 0.51 -23.62
CA LEU A 219 12.29 0.11 -22.98
C LEU A 219 13.46 0.67 -23.81
N PRO A 220 13.96 1.87 -23.48
CA PRO A 220 15.12 2.42 -24.17
C PRO A 220 16.36 1.56 -23.97
N LEU A 221 17.31 1.68 -24.90
CA LEU A 221 18.61 1.04 -24.73
C LEU A 221 19.44 1.81 -23.70
N PHE A 222 19.38 3.14 -23.76
CA PHE A 222 20.06 4.05 -22.85
C PHE A 222 19.38 4.12 -21.48
N GLY A 223 20.09 4.69 -20.50
CA GLY A 223 19.60 4.88 -19.14
C GLY A 223 19.43 3.57 -18.37
N ARG A 224 20.30 2.57 -18.60
CA ARG A 224 20.16 1.26 -17.96
C ARG A 224 20.61 1.33 -16.50
N ALA A 225 21.70 1.99 -16.16
CA ALA A 225 22.13 2.23 -14.77
C ALA A 225 21.06 3.00 -13.99
N ALA A 226 20.50 4.06 -14.59
CA ALA A 226 19.39 4.81 -13.99
C ALA A 226 18.14 3.94 -13.76
N ARG A 227 17.84 3.02 -14.69
CA ARG A 227 16.74 2.07 -14.57
C ARG A 227 16.97 1.03 -13.49
N GLU A 228 18.14 0.42 -13.45
CA GLU A 228 18.53 -0.56 -12.45
C GLU A 228 18.48 0.08 -11.04
N SER A 229 19.03 1.28 -10.89
CA SER A 229 18.96 2.06 -9.64
C SER A 229 17.52 2.38 -9.21
N ARG A 230 16.64 2.75 -10.16
CA ARG A 230 15.22 2.97 -9.87
C ARG A 230 14.53 1.68 -9.43
N VAL A 231 14.81 0.56 -10.07
CA VAL A 231 14.25 -0.75 -9.70
C VAL A 231 14.70 -1.15 -8.29
N GLU A 232 15.96 -0.97 -7.94
CA GLU A 232 16.45 -1.22 -6.57
C GLU A 232 15.75 -0.32 -5.54
N THR A 233 15.56 0.96 -5.87
CA THR A 233 14.84 1.90 -5.00
C THR A 233 13.38 1.48 -4.81
N LEU A 234 12.71 1.06 -5.89
CA LEU A 234 11.34 0.56 -5.83
C LEU A 234 11.22 -0.73 -5.01
N HIS A 235 12.21 -1.63 -5.10
CA HIS A 235 12.27 -2.81 -4.25
C HIS A 235 12.39 -2.43 -2.77
N ALA A 236 13.22 -1.43 -2.43
CA ALA A 236 13.32 -0.93 -1.07
C ALA A 236 12.00 -0.29 -0.59
N GLU A 237 11.33 0.50 -1.44
CA GLU A 237 10.02 1.11 -1.14
C GLU A 237 8.92 0.06 -0.94
N ARG A 238 8.95 -1.06 -1.68
CA ARG A 238 7.98 -2.16 -1.60
C ARG A 238 8.05 -2.96 -0.30
N GLU A 239 9.25 -3.10 0.25
CA GLU A 239 9.51 -3.85 1.49
C GLU A 239 9.35 -2.99 2.74
N SER A 240 9.31 -1.65 2.59
CA SER A 240 8.96 -0.70 3.65
C SER A 240 7.46 -0.64 3.92
#